data_AF-A0A939H6T9-F1
#
_entry.id   AF-A0A939H6T9-F1
#
_cell.length_a   1.000
_cell.length_b   1.000
_cell.length_c   1.000
_cell.angle_alpha   90.00
_cell.angle_beta   90.00
_cell.angle_gamma   90.00
#
_symmetry.space_group_name_H-M   'P 1'
#
loop_
_entity.id
_entity.type
_entity.pdbx_description
1 polymer ?
#
loop_
_entity_poly.entity_id
_entity_poly.type
_entity_poly.pdbx_seq_one_letter_code
_entity_poly.pdbx_strand_id
1 'polypeptide(L)' 'MTMLENTLFFISLLSKLLVGLLILLAILFIERPAEFYYQKGLKYLKKKQYEKAKQCFNSALVRQPNHSYARQALAELPYD' A
#
# COMPACT_ATOMS: atom_id res chain seq x y z
N MET A 1 11.14 45.09 15.09
CA MET A 1 11.07 44.58 13.71
C MET A 1 11.55 43.13 13.62
N THR A 2 12.72 42.80 14.15
CA THR A 2 13.32 41.44 14.14
C THR A 2 12.51 40.32 14.81
N MET A 3 11.81 40.60 15.92
CA MET A 3 10.99 39.58 16.62
C MET A 3 9.77 39.13 15.81
N LEU A 4 9.18 40.04 15.02
CA LEU A 4 8.03 39.71 14.16
C LEU A 4 8.47 38.88 12.95
N GLU A 5 9.61 39.20 12.35
CA GLU A 5 10.19 38.44 11.24
C GLU A 5 10.57 37.01 11.66
N ASN A 6 11.19 36.86 12.84
CA ASN A 6 11.53 35.55 13.38
C ASN A 6 10.28 34.72 13.66
N THR A 7 9.23 35.31 14.25
CA THR A 7 7.98 34.58 14.52
C THR A 7 7.28 34.16 13.23
N LEU A 8 7.24 35.01 12.20
CA LEU A 8 6.71 34.65 10.88
C LEU A 8 7.52 33.53 10.21
N PHE A 9 8.85 33.55 10.34
CA PHE A 9 9.73 32.48 9.87
C PHE A 9 9.39 31.14 10.56
N PHE A 10 9.26 31.13 11.89
CA PHE A 10 8.90 29.91 12.63
C PHE A 10 7.50 29.39 12.28
N ILE A 11 6.51 30.27 12.09
CA ILE A 11 5.16 29.88 11.65
C ILE A 11 5.20 29.25 10.24
N SER A 12 5.98 29.84 9.33
CA SER A 12 6.21 29.27 7.98
C SER A 12 6.90 27.90 8.05
N LEU A 13 7.88 27.75 8.94
CA LEU A 13 8.59 26.48 9.13
C LEU A 13 7.66 25.41 9.73
N LEU A 14 6.92 25.77 10.77
CA LEU A 14 5.98 24.88 11.46
C LEU A 14 4.86 24.42 10.55
N SER A 15 4.27 25.33 9.76
CA SER A 15 3.21 24.99 8.81
C SER A 15 3.70 24.02 7.71
N LYS A 16 4.93 24.18 7.21
CA LYS A 16 5.53 23.23 6.25
C LYS A 16 5.74 21.84 6.86
N LEU A 17 6.22 21.78 8.11
CA LEU A 17 6.36 20.52 8.83
C LEU A 17 5.00 19.83 9.04
N LEU A 18 3.97 20.60 9.39
CA LEU A 18 2.61 20.10 9.54
C LEU A 18 2.07 19.53 8.21
N VAL A 19 2.22 20.26 7.10
CA VAL A 19 1.79 19.79 5.77
C VAL A 19 2.56 18.52 5.36
N GLY A 20 3.87 18.50 5.58
CA GLY A 20 4.69 17.30 5.31
C GLY A 20 4.24 16.08 6.13
N LEU A 21 3.90 16.29 7.41
CA LEU A 21 3.36 15.24 8.27
C LEU A 21 2.00 14.73 7.78
N LEU A 22 1.10 15.63 7.37
CA LEU A 22 -0.21 15.25 6.81
C LEU A 22 -0.06 14.43 5.53
N ILE A 23 0.86 14.79 4.65
CA ILE A 23 1.15 14.02 3.43
C ILE A 23 1.71 12.63 3.79
N LEU A 24 2.63 12.55 4.75
CA LEU A 24 3.20 11.28 5.19
C LEU A 24 2.13 10.34 5.77
N LEU A 25 1.24 10.87 6.61
CA LEU A 25 0.10 10.13 7.15
C LEU A 25 -0.84 9.68 6.03
N ALA A 26 -1.16 10.55 5.08
CA ALA A 26 -2.00 10.19 3.93
C ALA A 26 -1.43 8.99 3.15
N ILE A 27 -0.10 8.96 2.93
CA ILE A 27 0.57 7.84 2.23
C ILE A 27 0.48 6.53 3.02
N LEU A 28 0.59 6.59 4.35
CA LEU A 28 0.46 5.41 5.22
C LEU A 28 -0.95 4.83 5.21
N PHE A 29 -1.97 5.67 5.04
CA PHE A 29 -3.38 5.28 4.98
C PHE A 29 -3.85 4.88 3.56
N ILE A 30 -2.98 4.87 2.55
CA ILE A 30 -3.37 4.40 1.20
C ILE A 30 -3.66 2.89 1.27
N GLU A 31 -4.94 2.55 1.33
CA GLU A 31 -5.38 1.18 1.15
C GLU A 31 -5.00 0.72 -0.27
N ARG A 32 -4.24 -0.36 -0.35
CA ARG A 32 -3.83 -0.92 -1.65
C ARG A 32 -5.00 -1.68 -2.26
N PRO A 33 -5.31 -1.48 -3.55
CA PRO A 33 -6.40 -2.21 -4.21
C PRO A 33 -6.07 -3.70 -4.29
N ALA A 34 -7.10 -4.54 -4.46
CA ALA A 34 -6.95 -5.99 -4.59
C ALA A 34 -5.96 -6.38 -5.71
N GLU A 35 -5.97 -5.65 -6.83
CA GLU A 35 -5.07 -5.84 -7.97
C GLU A 35 -3.58 -5.77 -7.57
N PHE A 36 -3.22 -4.92 -6.62
CA PHE A 36 -1.84 -4.84 -6.12
C PHE A 36 -1.37 -6.17 -5.53
N TYR A 37 -2.23 -6.82 -4.74
CA TYR A 37 -1.93 -8.10 -4.12
C TYR A 37 -1.95 -9.24 -5.15
N TYR A 38 -2.86 -9.19 -6.12
CA TYR A 38 -2.89 -10.14 -7.23
C TYR A 38 -1.57 -10.11 -8.01
N GLN A 39 -1.10 -8.93 -8.43
CA GLN A 39 0.17 -8.76 -9.14
C GLN A 39 1.38 -9.20 -8.29
N LYS A 40 1.35 -8.94 -6.97
CA LYS A 40 2.37 -9.43 -6.04
C LYS A 40 2.37 -10.96 -5.96
N GLY A 41 1.19 -11.59 -5.92
CA GLY A 41 1.02 -13.04 -5.96
C GLY A 41 1.60 -13.65 -7.23
N LEU A 42 1.34 -13.05 -8.40
CA LEU A 42 1.94 -13.47 -9.68
C LEU A 42 3.47 -13.41 -9.65
N LYS A 43 4.07 -12.40 -9.00
CA LYS A 43 5.54 -12.32 -8.85
C LYS A 43 6.09 -13.45 -7.98
N TYR A 44 5.39 -13.86 -6.92
CA TYR A 44 5.79 -15.02 -6.12
C TYR A 44 5.58 -16.33 -6.84
N LEU A 45 4.49 -16.45 -7.60
CA LEU A 45 4.19 -17.61 -8.44
C LEU A 45 5.31 -17.84 -9.47
N LYS A 46 5.75 -16.78 -10.16
CA LYS A 46 6.90 -16.83 -11.10
C LYS A 46 8.20 -17.29 -10.43
N LYS A 47 8.36 -17.03 -9.13
CA LYS A 47 9.49 -17.47 -8.32
C LYS A 47 9.28 -18.86 -7.69
N LYS A 48 8.19 -19.56 -8.03
CA LYS A 48 7.77 -20.84 -7.44
C LYS A 48 7.59 -20.80 -5.92
N GLN A 49 7.29 -19.62 -5.36
CA GLN A 49 7.03 -19.45 -3.93
C GLN A 49 5.52 -19.55 -3.67
N TYR A 50 4.97 -20.76 -3.77
CA TYR A 50 3.53 -21.01 -3.84
C TYR A 50 2.77 -20.53 -2.61
N GLU A 51 3.26 -20.81 -1.39
CA GLU A 51 2.62 -20.33 -0.16
C GLU A 51 2.53 -18.80 -0.08
N LYS A 52 3.56 -18.08 -0.53
CA LYS A 52 3.53 -16.61 -0.57
C LYS A 52 2.59 -16.09 -1.66
N ALA A 53 2.52 -16.79 -2.80
CA ALA A 53 1.57 -16.47 -3.85
C ALA A 53 0.12 -16.64 -3.35
N LYS A 54 -0.18 -17.76 -2.68
CA LYS A 54 -1.46 -18.05 -2.04
C LYS A 54 -1.88 -16.97 -1.05
N GLN A 55 -0.98 -16.58 -0.14
CA GLN A 55 -1.24 -15.49 0.81
C GLN A 55 -1.58 -14.17 0.11
N CYS A 56 -0.87 -13.83 -0.97
CA CYS A 56 -1.14 -12.63 -1.75
C CYS A 56 -2.50 -12.69 -2.46
N PHE A 57 -2.85 -13.80 -3.10
CA PHE A 57 -4.14 -13.95 -3.76
C PHE A 57 -5.31 -13.94 -2.75
N ASN A 58 -5.15 -14.57 -1.60
CA ASN A 58 -6.12 -14.47 -0.51
C ASN A 58 -6.28 -13.02 -0.03
N SER A 59 -5.18 -12.27 0.09
CA SER A 59 -5.22 -10.84 0.44
C SER A 59 -5.93 -9.98 -0.61
N ALA A 60 -5.88 -10.37 -1.89
CA ALA A 60 -6.66 -9.73 -2.95
C ALA A 60 -8.16 -10.02 -2.77
N LEU A 61 -8.52 -11.28 -2.48
CA LEU A 61 -9.92 -11.68 -2.25
C LEU A 61 -10.54 -11.07 -1.00
N VAL A 62 -9.76 -10.82 0.07
CA VAL A 62 -10.24 -10.09 1.26
C VAL A 62 -10.69 -8.67 0.90
N ARG A 63 -9.98 -8.01 -0.03
CA ARG A 63 -10.28 -6.63 -0.46
C ARG A 63 -11.34 -6.55 -1.54
N GLN A 64 -11.34 -7.52 -2.45
CA GLN A 64 -12.32 -7.64 -3.51
C GLN A 64 -12.77 -9.11 -3.61
N PRO A 65 -13.82 -9.49 -2.89
CA PRO A 65 -14.31 -10.89 -2.86
C PRO A 65 -14.65 -11.45 -4.25
N ASN A 66 -15.05 -10.57 -5.18
CA ASN A 66 -15.41 -10.90 -6.55
C ASN A 66 -14.24 -10.81 -7.56
N HIS A 67 -12.99 -10.77 -7.10
CA HIS A 67 -11.82 -10.73 -7.98
C HIS A 67 -11.59 -12.10 -8.66
N SER A 68 -12.18 -12.26 -9.84
CA SER A 68 -12.16 -13.51 -10.63
C SER A 68 -10.73 -14.01 -10.87
N TYR A 69 -9.80 -13.15 -11.28
CA TYR A 69 -8.42 -13.55 -11.56
C TYR A 69 -7.67 -14.07 -10.33
N ALA A 70 -7.84 -13.46 -9.16
CA ALA A 70 -7.20 -13.93 -7.93
C ALA A 70 -7.75 -15.29 -7.49
N ARG A 71 -9.06 -15.51 -7.67
CA ARG A 71 -9.71 -16.80 -7.41
C ARG A 71 -9.22 -17.89 -8.36
N GLN A 72 -9.11 -17.59 -9.64
CA GLN A 72 -8.57 -18.50 -10.64
C GLN A 72 -7.11 -18.84 -10.35
N ALA A 73 -6.27 -17.83 -10.08
CA ALA A 73 -4.86 -18.04 -9.77
C ALA A 73 -4.63 -18.87 -8.50
N LEU A 74 -5.53 -18.79 -7.50
CA LEU A 74 -5.51 -19.69 -6.34
C LEU A 74 -5.84 -21.14 -6.69
N ALA A 75 -6.79 -21.36 -7.60
CA ALA A 75 -7.18 -22.70 -8.03
C ALA A 75 -6.10 -23.38 -8.88
N GLU A 76 -5.30 -22.60 -9.60
CA GLU A 76 -4.20 -23.08 -10.44
C GLU A 76 -2.89 -23.32 -9.66
N LEU A 77 -2.83 -22.96 -8.37
CA LEU A 77 -1.62 -23.20 -7.57
C LEU A 77 -1.37 -24.70 -7.42
N PRO A 78 -0.11 -25.15 -7.62
CA PRO A 78 0.26 -26.52 -7.27
C PRO A 78 -0.02 -26.76 -5.79
N TYR A 79 -0.67 -27.89 -5.49
CA TYR A 79 -0.72 -28.42 -4.15
C TYR A 79 0.63 -29.06 -3.86
N ASP A 80 1.34 -28.57 -2.83
CA ASP A 80 2.50 -29.26 -2.26
C ASP A 80 2.03 -30.45 -1.40
#